data_AF-A0A1H4HJS4-F1
#
_entry.id   AF-A0A1H4HJS4-F1
#
_cell.length_a   1.000
_cell.length_b   1.000
_cell.length_c   1.000
_cell.angle_alpha   90.00
_cell.angle_beta   90.00
_cell.angle_gamma   90.00
#
_symmetry.space_group_name_H-M   'P 1'
#
loop_
_entity.id
_entity.type
_entity.pdbx_description
1 polymer ?
#
loop_
_entity_poly.entity_id
_entity_poly.type
_entity_poly.pdbx_seq_one_letter_code
_entity_poly.pdbx_strand_id
1 'polypeptide(L)'
;MALKGQKKKTYPFELKMEALTLKKKGWTKRQIANKLGIHDKDLIKAWARKYRAQGAYGLVDRRGRGSKKNGEHTDQERYIRSLEMENDVLKKYFEILGKEKR
;
A
#
# COMPACT_ATOMS: atom_id res chain seq x y z
N MET A 1 -19.70 20.80 3.50
CA MET A 1 -20.35 19.84 2.58
C MET A 1 -19.61 19.88 1.25
N ALA A 2 -19.42 18.74 0.57
CA ALA A 2 -18.84 18.74 -0.78
C ALA A 2 -19.91 19.15 -1.80
N LEU A 3 -19.60 20.10 -2.68
CA LEU A 3 -20.54 20.55 -3.71
C LEU A 3 -20.71 19.45 -4.77
N LYS A 4 -21.98 19.15 -5.10
CA LYS A 4 -22.35 18.13 -6.10
C LYS A 4 -21.69 18.50 -7.45
N GLY A 5 -20.90 17.58 -8.02
CA GLY A 5 -20.20 17.78 -9.30
C GLY A 5 -18.72 18.16 -9.22
N GLN A 6 -18.15 18.35 -8.02
CA GLN A 6 -16.70 18.61 -7.90
C GLN A 6 -15.85 17.42 -8.37
N LYS A 7 -15.11 17.62 -9.46
CA LYS A 7 -14.09 16.68 -9.94
C LYS A 7 -12.86 16.78 -9.03
N LYS A 8 -12.61 15.74 -8.23
CA LYS A 8 -11.38 15.64 -7.43
C LYS A 8 -10.21 15.32 -8.36
N LYS A 9 -9.10 16.05 -8.21
CA LYS A 9 -7.85 15.71 -8.90
C LYS A 9 -7.38 14.32 -8.46
N THR A 10 -6.98 13.50 -9.43
CA THR A 10 -6.39 12.18 -9.20
C THR A 10 -4.90 12.29 -9.46
N TYR A 11 -4.10 11.75 -8.54
CA TYR A 11 -2.65 11.72 -8.65
C TYR A 11 -2.19 10.29 -9.00
N PRO A 12 -1.24 10.14 -9.93
CA PRO A 12 -0.71 8.83 -10.33
C PRO A 12 0.03 8.18 -9.16
N PHE A 13 0.18 6.85 -9.21
CA PHE A 13 0.80 6.06 -8.16
C PHE A 13 2.26 6.48 -7.91
N GLU A 14 3.02 6.71 -8.98
CA GLU A 14 4.43 7.12 -8.92
C GLU A 14 4.62 8.41 -8.12
N LEU A 15 3.78 9.42 -8.39
CA LEU A 15 3.81 10.70 -7.67
C LEU A 15 3.49 10.53 -6.18
N LYS A 16 2.55 9.63 -5.84
CA LYS A 16 2.25 9.29 -4.44
C LYS A 16 3.45 8.63 -3.76
N MET A 17 4.15 7.74 -4.44
CA MET A 17 5.35 7.07 -3.92
C MET A 17 6.52 8.04 -3.76
N GLU A 18 6.71 8.97 -4.69
CA GLU A 18 7.72 10.02 -4.57
C GLU A 18 7.43 10.91 -3.35
N ALA A 19 6.17 11.32 -3.16
CA ALA A 19 5.75 12.11 -2.00
C ALA A 19 6.08 11.42 -0.67
N LEU A 20 5.90 10.10 -0.59
CA LEU A 20 6.23 9.32 0.62
C LEU A 20 7.73 9.15 0.81
N THR A 21 8.48 8.96 -0.28
CA THR A 21 9.94 8.91 -0.25
C THR A 21 10.52 10.21 0.28
N LEU A 22 10.04 11.36 -0.20
CA LEU A 22 10.42 12.68 0.30
C LEU A 22 10.01 12.86 1.77
N LYS A 23 8.83 12.35 2.15
CA LYS A 23 8.38 12.39 3.54
C LYS A 23 9.29 11.57 4.46
N LYS A 24 9.76 10.41 4.00
CA LYS A 24 10.74 9.56 4.72
C LYS A 24 12.10 10.24 4.86
N LYS A 25 12.50 11.04 3.86
CA LYS A 25 13.69 11.91 3.90
C LYS A 25 13.55 13.14 4.83
N GLY A 26 12.46 13.25 5.59
CA GLY A 26 12.25 14.32 6.57
C GLY A 26 11.57 15.58 6.01
N TRP A 27 11.17 15.61 4.73
CA TRP A 27 10.56 16.81 4.15
C TRP A 27 9.20 17.13 4.79
N THR A 28 8.88 18.42 4.89
CA THR A 28 7.57 18.85 5.39
C THR A 28 6.50 18.62 4.32
N LYS A 29 5.24 18.44 4.76
CA LYS A 29 4.11 18.26 3.82
C LYS A 29 3.97 19.44 2.85
N ARG A 30 4.30 20.66 3.30
CA ARG A 30 4.25 21.88 2.48
C ARG A 30 5.33 21.88 1.40
N GLN A 31 6.56 21.53 1.74
CA GLN A 31 7.66 21.44 0.76
C GLN A 31 7.37 20.37 -0.29
N ILE A 32 6.87 19.20 0.13
CA ILE A 32 6.51 18.11 -0.79
C ILE A 32 5.37 18.55 -1.71
N ALA A 33 4.34 19.20 -1.16
CA ALA A 33 3.20 19.67 -1.95
C ALA A 33 3.64 20.69 -3.00
N ASN A 34 4.48 21.65 -2.62
CA ASN A 34 5.03 22.63 -3.55
C ASN A 34 5.90 21.98 -4.63
N LYS A 35 6.78 21.05 -4.25
CA LYS A 35 7.68 20.36 -5.19
C LYS A 35 6.94 19.52 -6.22
N LEU A 36 5.86 18.83 -5.80
CA LEU A 36 5.09 17.92 -6.65
C LEU A 36 3.85 18.56 -7.28
N GLY A 37 3.64 19.87 -7.11
CA GLY A 37 2.44 20.56 -7.61
C GLY A 37 1.13 20.05 -7.00
N ILE A 38 1.17 19.50 -5.78
CA ILE A 38 0.00 18.99 -5.08
C ILE A 38 -0.71 20.16 -4.41
N HIS A 39 -2.00 20.33 -4.74
CA HIS A 39 -2.79 21.44 -4.20
C HIS A 39 -3.07 21.28 -2.70
N ASP A 40 -3.37 20.06 -2.26
CA ASP A 40 -3.71 19.77 -0.87
C ASP A 40 -2.59 18.99 -0.16
N LYS A 41 -1.92 19.67 0.79
CA LYS A 41 -0.84 19.10 1.61
C LYS A 41 -1.32 17.95 2.51
N ASP A 42 -2.60 17.87 2.85
CA ASP A 42 -3.13 16.81 3.71
C ASP A 42 -3.37 15.50 2.97
N LEU A 43 -3.36 15.51 1.63
CA LEU A 43 -3.26 14.28 0.83
C LEU A 43 -2.00 13.48 1.17
N ILE A 44 -0.88 14.16 1.40
CA ILE A 44 0.39 13.50 1.77
C ILE A 44 0.25 12.80 3.13
N LYS A 45 -0.48 13.39 4.08
CA LYS A 45 -0.80 12.76 5.38
C LYS A 45 -1.67 11.52 5.17
N ALA A 46 -2.70 11.62 4.33
CA ALA A 46 -3.59 10.52 4.02
C ALA A 46 -2.84 9.35 3.34
N TRP A 47 -1.97 9.64 2.38
CA TRP A 47 -1.13 8.66 1.71
C TRP A 47 -0.17 7.98 2.69
N ALA A 48 0.48 8.74 3.58
CA ALA A 48 1.38 8.17 4.57
C ALA A 48 0.65 7.23 5.54
N ARG A 49 -0.59 7.58 5.93
CA ARG A 49 -1.43 6.71 6.76
C ARG A 49 -1.80 5.42 6.03
N LYS A 50 -2.25 5.52 4.76
CA LYS A 50 -2.60 4.34 3.96
C LYS A 50 -1.40 3.44 3.72
N TYR A 51 -0.23 4.02 3.47
CA TYR A 51 1.02 3.29 3.29
C TYR A 51 1.45 2.57 4.56
N ARG A 52 1.29 3.17 5.74
CA ARG A 52 1.56 2.47 7.01
C ARG A 52 0.62 1.30 7.27
N ALA A 53 -0.64 1.40 6.86
CA ALA A 53 -1.63 0.35 7.09
C ALA A 53 -1.54 -0.80 6.09
N GLN A 54 -1.26 -0.51 4.81
CA GLN A 54 -1.39 -1.47 3.71
C GLN A 54 -0.18 -1.51 2.77
N GLY A 55 0.88 -0.74 3.06
CA GLY A 55 2.02 -0.57 2.16
C GLY A 55 1.65 0.17 0.87
N ALA A 56 2.43 -0.05 -0.18
CA ALA A 56 2.20 0.50 -1.52
C ALA A 56 0.76 0.27 -2.02
N TYR A 57 0.18 -0.87 -1.67
CA TYR A 57 -1.20 -1.24 -2.03
C TYR A 57 -2.25 -0.24 -1.56
N GLY A 58 -2.04 0.42 -0.42
CA GLY A 58 -2.96 1.45 0.08
C GLY A 58 -3.03 2.71 -0.79
N LEU A 59 -2.09 2.92 -1.72
CA LEU A 59 -2.03 4.09 -2.59
C LEU A 59 -2.70 3.89 -3.96
N VAL A 60 -2.94 2.63 -4.33
CA VAL A 60 -3.66 2.26 -5.55
C VAL A 60 -5.08 2.81 -5.46
N ASP A 61 -5.50 3.56 -6.48
CA ASP A 61 -6.84 4.14 -6.49
C ASP A 61 -7.86 3.06 -6.87
N ARG A 62 -8.78 2.77 -5.95
CA ARG A 62 -9.83 1.76 -6.11
C ARG A 62 -11.17 2.34 -6.59
N ARG A 63 -11.18 3.61 -6.97
CA ARG A 63 -12.39 4.28 -7.44
C ARG A 63 -12.65 3.90 -8.90
N GLY A 64 -13.62 3.00 -9.12
CA GLY A 64 -14.09 2.59 -10.45
C GLY A 64 -14.45 1.10 -10.54
N ARG A 65 -15.29 0.72 -11.50
CA ARG A 65 -15.75 -0.68 -11.70
C ARG A 65 -14.60 -1.68 -11.93
N GLY A 66 -13.45 -1.23 -12.47
CA GLY A 66 -12.26 -2.06 -12.68
C GLY A 66 -11.44 -2.38 -11.42
N SER A 67 -11.73 -1.72 -10.29
CA SER A 67 -10.99 -1.98 -9.04
C SER A 67 -11.30 -3.33 -8.40
N LYS A 68 -12.44 -3.96 -8.72
CA LYS A 68 -12.77 -5.29 -8.17
C LYS A 68 -11.80 -6.35 -8.68
N LYS A 69 -11.55 -6.37 -10.00
CA LYS A 69 -10.64 -7.32 -10.65
C LYS A 69 -9.19 -7.19 -10.15
N ASN A 70 -8.69 -5.96 -9.98
CA ASN A 70 -7.33 -5.75 -9.47
C ASN A 70 -7.22 -5.98 -7.95
N GLY A 71 -8.33 -5.87 -7.20
CA GLY A 71 -8.38 -6.20 -5.78
C GLY A 71 -8.35 -7.71 -5.53
N GLU A 72 -9.10 -8.47 -6.32
CA GLU A 72 -9.16 -9.94 -6.27
C GLU A 72 -7.79 -10.58 -6.51
N HIS A 73 -7.08 -10.17 -7.56
CA HIS A 73 -5.73 -10.67 -7.87
C HIS A 73 -4.75 -10.44 -6.71
N THR A 74 -4.83 -9.28 -6.07
CA THR A 74 -3.93 -8.93 -4.95
C THR A 74 -4.30 -9.58 -3.62
N ASP A 75 -5.57 -9.93 -3.42
CA ASP A 75 -6.00 -10.69 -2.23
C ASP A 75 -5.59 -12.16 -2.36
N GLN A 76 -5.60 -12.72 -3.59
CA GLN A 76 -5.05 -14.04 -3.87
C GLN A 76 -3.53 -14.10 -3.60
N GLU A 77 -2.75 -13.11 -4.06
CA GLU A 77 -1.31 -13.05 -3.78
C GLU A 77 -0.99 -12.99 -2.28
N ARG A 78 -1.81 -12.27 -1.50
CA ARG A 78 -1.68 -12.21 -0.03
C ARG A 78 -1.96 -13.56 0.62
N TYR A 79 -3.01 -14.24 0.15
CA TYR A 79 -3.38 -15.56 0.62
C TYR A 79 -2.30 -16.60 0.28
N ILE A 80 -1.74 -16.55 -0.92
CA ILE A 80 -0.61 -17.38 -1.34
C ILE A 80 0.59 -17.13 -0.41
N ARG A 81 0.95 -15.87 -0.16
CA ARG A 81 2.07 -15.54 0.72
C ARG A 81 1.87 -16.02 2.15
N SER A 82 0.65 -15.96 2.70
CA SER A 82 0.37 -16.51 4.03
C SER A 82 0.51 -18.03 4.05
N LEU A 83 0.02 -18.71 3.01
CA LEU A 83 0.15 -20.16 2.88
C LEU A 83 1.60 -20.60 2.69
N GLU A 84 2.41 -19.85 1.94
CA GLU A 84 3.83 -20.12 1.79
C GLU A 84 4.57 -20.01 3.13
N MET A 85 4.29 -18.97 3.92
CA MET A 85 4.86 -18.85 5.26
C MET A 85 4.41 -19.99 6.19
N GLU A 86 3.14 -20.39 6.14
CA GLU A 86 2.63 -21.53 6.91
C GLU A 86 3.32 -22.83 6.50
N ASN A 87 3.45 -23.09 5.21
CA ASN A 87 4.18 -24.25 4.68
C ASN A 87 5.64 -24.26 5.12
N ASP A 88 6.32 -23.11 5.11
CA ASP A 88 7.72 -23.01 5.57
C ASP A 88 7.85 -23.33 7.07
N VAL A 89 6.91 -22.87 7.90
CA VAL A 89 6.88 -23.21 9.33
C VAL A 89 6.62 -24.71 9.54
N LEU A 90 5.64 -25.28 8.82
CA LEU A 90 5.32 -26.71 8.91
C LEU A 90 6.48 -27.59 8.45
N LYS A 91 7.17 -27.24 7.36
CA LYS A 91 8.36 -27.95 6.89
C LYS A 91 9.47 -27.94 7.95
N LYS A 92 9.76 -26.77 8.54
CA LYS A 92 10.75 -26.68 9.63
C LYS A 92 10.35 -27.51 10.84
N TYR A 93 9.08 -27.51 11.22
CA TYR A 93 8.59 -28.34 12.32
C TYR A 93 8.77 -29.84 12.05
N PHE A 94 8.47 -30.28 10.83
CA PHE A 94 8.68 -31.68 10.42
C PHE A 94 10.15 -32.08 10.41
N GLU A 95 11.05 -31.19 9.96
CA GLU A 95 12.49 -31.43 10.01
C GLU A 95 13.01 -31.61 11.45
N ILE A 96 12.47 -30.86 12.41
CA ILE A 96 12.83 -30.97 13.82
C ILE A 96 12.35 -32.32 14.38
N LEU A 97 11.07 -32.66 14.17
CA LEU A 97 10.51 -33.94 14.62
C LEU A 97 11.16 -35.16 13.94
N GLY A 98 11.52 -35.04 12.67
CA GLY A 98 12.22 -36.09 11.92
C GLY A 98 13.65 -36.33 12.41
N LYS A 99 14.30 -35.32 12.99
CA LYS A 99 15.61 -35.44 13.65
C LYS A 99 15.51 -36.07 15.04
N GLU A 100 14.37 -35.91 15.72
CA GLU A 100 14.13 -36.44 17.07
C GLU A 100 13.78 -37.93 17.09
N LYS A 101 13.33 -38.49 15.95
CA LYS A 101 13.05 -39.92 15.76
C LYS A 101 14.24 -40.73 15.22
N ARG A 102 15.44 -40.15 15.14
CA ARG A 102 16.68 -40.84 14.74
C ARG A 102 17.58 -41.09 15.92
#